data_AF-A0A3C0C6I4-F1
#
_entry.id   AF-A0A3C0C6I4-F1
#
_cell.length_a   1.000
_cell.length_b   1.000
_cell.length_c   1.000
_cell.angle_alpha   90.00
_cell.angle_beta   90.00
_cell.angle_gamma   90.00
#
_symmetry.space_group_name_H-M   'P 1'
#
loop_
_entity.id
_entity.type
_entity.pdbx_description
1 polymer ?
#
loop_
_entity_poly.entity_id
_entity_poly.type
_entity_poly.pdbx_seq_one_letter_code
_entity_poly.pdbx_strand_id
1 'polypeptide(L)'
;MKFMKAIMRMTRLRGKADLGKGPVLGTLIKLSIPSIAMVLFHTLFHLVDTVFISWLGESHMVAISYTFPVQIGVFAILEGVGNGMTSL
;
A
#
# COMPACT_ATOMS: atom_id res chain seq x y z
N MET A 1 -1.21 -26.47 14.06
CA MET A 1 -1.08 -27.13 12.73
C MET A 1 -2.08 -26.65 11.66
N LYS A 2 -3.35 -26.33 11.99
CA LYS A 2 -4.35 -25.87 11.00
C LYS A 2 -4.02 -24.50 10.40
N PHE A 3 -3.48 -23.59 11.20
CA PHE A 3 -3.08 -22.24 10.79
C PHE A 3 -1.97 -22.27 9.73
N MET A 4 -0.95 -23.12 9.93
CA MET A 4 0.16 -23.29 8.99
C MET A 4 -0.28 -23.91 7.66
N LYS A 5 -1.26 -24.83 7.68
CA LYS A 5 -1.88 -25.37 6.46
C LYS A 5 -2.74 -24.35 5.71
N ALA A 6 -3.38 -23.42 6.42
CA ALA A 6 -4.14 -22.32 5.81
C ALA A 6 -3.22 -21.31 5.11
N ILE A 7 -2.10 -20.95 5.76
CA ILE A 7 -1.06 -20.10 5.17
C ILE A 7 -0.44 -20.80 3.95
N MET A 8 -0.11 -22.08 4.07
CA MET A 8 0.48 -22.88 2.98
C MET A 8 -0.45 -23.05 1.77
N ARG A 9 -1.77 -23.03 1.98
CA ARG A 9 -2.78 -23.03 0.90
C ARG A 9 -2.90 -21.66 0.22
N MET A 10 -2.68 -20.56 0.94
CA MET A 10 -2.64 -19.19 0.37
C MET A 10 -1.37 -18.95 -0.45
N THR A 11 -0.24 -19.53 -0.06
CA THR A 11 1.04 -19.42 -0.80
C THR A 11 1.13 -20.35 -2.01
N ARG A 12 0.13 -21.20 -2.25
CA ARG A 12 0.07 -21.98 -3.50
C ARG A 12 -0.19 -20.99 -4.63
N LEU A 13 0.85 -20.66 -5.39
CA LEU A 13 0.80 -19.82 -6.59
C LEU A 13 -0.28 -20.37 -7.54
N ARG A 14 -1.51 -19.86 -7.36
CA ARG A 14 -2.62 -20.11 -8.26
C ARG A 14 -2.24 -19.42 -9.57
N GLY A 15 -2.27 -20.16 -10.68
CA GLY A 15 -2.08 -19.58 -12.01
C GLY A 15 -3.02 -18.40 -12.25
N LYS A 16 -2.75 -17.62 -13.31
CA LYS A 16 -3.43 -16.35 -13.66
C LYS A 16 -4.86 -16.28 -13.12
N ALA A 17 -5.06 -15.45 -12.09
CA ALA A 17 -6.40 -15.23 -11.54
C ALA A 17 -7.23 -14.51 -12.61
N ASP A 18 -8.21 -15.19 -13.21
CA ASP A 18 -9.16 -14.59 -14.14
C ASP A 18 -10.16 -13.76 -13.33
N LEU A 19 -9.91 -12.45 -13.28
CA LEU A 19 -10.71 -11.47 -12.52
C LEU A 19 -11.94 -11.00 -13.30
N GLY A 20 -12.05 -11.34 -14.59
CA GLY A 20 -13.10 -10.84 -15.48
C GLY A 20 -14.37 -11.70 -15.55
N LYS A 21 -14.30 -12.98 -15.12
CA LYS A 21 -15.43 -13.93 -15.23
C LYS A 21 -16.15 -14.24 -13.91
N GLY A 22 -15.66 -13.72 -12.79
CA GLY A 22 -16.22 -13.98 -11.45
C GLY A 22 -17.34 -13.00 -11.05
N PRO A 23 -18.14 -13.31 -10.02
CA PRO A 23 -19.13 -12.37 -9.48
C PRO A 23 -18.45 -11.09 -8.96
N VAL A 24 -18.92 -9.93 -9.44
CA VAL A 24 -18.31 -8.61 -9.22
C VAL A 24 -17.97 -8.36 -7.75
N LEU A 25 -18.91 -8.58 -6.84
CA LEU A 25 -18.71 -8.33 -5.40
C LEU A 25 -17.61 -9.23 -4.80
N GLY A 26 -17.55 -10.50 -5.19
CA GLY A 26 -16.55 -11.43 -4.70
C GLY A 26 -15.15 -11.08 -5.19
N THR A 27 -15.02 -10.64 -6.44
CA THR A 27 -13.75 -10.16 -7.01
C THR A 27 -13.31 -8.85 -6.37
N LEU A 28 -14.24 -7.90 -6.16
CA LEU A 28 -13.96 -6.62 -5.52
C LEU A 28 -13.40 -6.83 -4.11
N ILE A 29 -14.09 -7.59 -3.27
CA ILE A 29 -13.63 -7.88 -1.90
C ILE A 29 -12.23 -8.52 -1.91
N LYS A 30 -11.99 -9.45 -2.83
CA LYS A 30 -10.71 -10.16 -2.94
C LYS A 30 -9.54 -9.25 -3.35
N LEU A 31 -9.80 -8.20 -4.12
CA LEU A 31 -8.80 -7.20 -4.51
C LEU A 31 -8.68 -6.07 -3.46
N SER A 32 -9.80 -5.60 -2.91
CA SER A 32 -9.84 -4.49 -1.97
C SER A 32 -9.22 -4.84 -0.62
N ILE A 33 -9.38 -6.06 -0.10
CA ILE A 33 -8.80 -6.45 1.20
C ILE A 33 -7.27 -6.22 1.24
N PRO A 34 -6.46 -6.76 0.31
CA PRO A 34 -5.01 -6.51 0.34
C PRO A 34 -4.66 -5.04 0.08
N SER A 35 -5.39 -4.34 -0.79
CA SER A 35 -5.16 -2.91 -1.05
C SER A 35 -5.44 -2.03 0.16
N ILE A 36 -6.53 -2.28 0.89
CA ILE A 36 -6.87 -1.55 2.13
C ILE A 36 -5.80 -1.80 3.19
N ALA A 37 -5.35 -3.04 3.35
CA ALA A 37 -4.27 -3.36 4.27
C ALA A 37 -2.99 -2.60 3.92
N MET A 38 -2.62 -2.55 2.64
CA MET A 38 -1.45 -1.79 2.17
C MET A 38 -1.55 -0.30 2.53
N VAL A 39 -2.68 0.35 2.21
CA VAL A 39 -2.88 1.77 2.52
C VAL A 39 -2.87 2.02 4.04
N LEU A 40 -3.49 1.13 4.82
CA LEU A 40 -3.50 1.24 6.28
C LEU A 40 -2.08 1.19 6.87
N PHE A 41 -1.25 0.23 6.46
CA PHE A 41 0.13 0.14 6.94
C PHE A 41 1.00 1.30 6.44
N HIS A 42 0.78 1.76 5.21
CA HIS A 42 1.47 2.93 4.66
C HIS A 42 1.18 4.20 5.47
N THR A 43 -0.09 4.45 5.80
CA THR A 43 -0.47 5.60 6.64
C THR A 43 0.05 5.47 8.07
N LEU A 44 0.02 4.26 8.66
CA LEU A 44 0.60 4.02 9.97
C LEU A 44 2.12 4.28 9.99
N PHE A 45 2.83 3.91 8.93
CA PHE A 45 4.24 4.22 8.79
C PHE A 45 4.49 5.73 8.80
N HIS A 46 3.76 6.50 7.99
CA HIS A 46 3.89 7.97 7.98
C HIS A 46 3.53 8.62 9.32
N LEU A 47 2.54 8.08 10.03
CA LEU A 47 2.18 8.55 11.37
C LEU A 47 3.31 8.32 12.37
N VAL A 48 3.83 7.10 12.40
CA VAL A 48 4.91 6.71 13.31
C VAL A 48 6.18 7.51 13.00
N ASP A 49 6.53 7.65 11.72
CA ASP A 49 7.65 8.47 11.25
C ASP A 49 7.54 9.92 11.75
N THR A 50 6.37 10.55 11.58
CA THR A 50 6.12 11.92 12.06
C THR A 50 6.24 12.03 13.59
N VAL A 51 5.79 11.03 14.35
CA VAL A 51 5.93 10.98 15.81
C VAL A 51 7.41 10.94 16.20
N PHE A 52 8.21 10.08 15.58
CA PHE A 52 9.65 10.00 15.88
C PHE A 52 10.39 11.28 15.49
N ILE A 53 10.05 11.88 14.35
CA ILE A 53 10.64 13.15 13.90
C ILE A 53 10.28 14.28 14.87
N SER A 54 9.05 14.30 15.39
CA SER A 54 8.61 15.33 16.35
C SER A 54 9.46 15.36 17.63
N TRP A 55 10.03 14.21 18.03
CA TRP A 55 10.90 14.13 19.21
C TRP A 55 12.30 14.71 18.99
N LEU A 56 12.73 14.92 17.74
CA LEU A 56 14.02 15.53 17.42
C LEU A 56 14.01 17.07 17.54
N GLY A 57 12.83 17.67 17.68
CA GLY A 57 12.64 19.11 17.82
C GLY A 57 12.06 19.80 16.59
N GLU A 58 11.63 21.04 16.78
CA GLU A 58 10.84 21.82 15.81
C GLU A 58 11.55 22.01 14.45
N SER A 59 12.87 22.28 14.47
CA SER A 59 13.67 22.51 13.26
C SER A 59 13.62 21.32 12.29
N HIS A 60 13.58 20.10 12.80
CA HIS A 60 13.50 18.88 11.99
C HIS A 60 12.11 18.71 11.38
N MET A 61 11.04 19.01 12.13
CA MET A 61 9.66 18.98 11.61
C MET A 61 9.43 20.00 10.49
N VAL A 62 10.01 21.20 10.65
CA VAL A 62 9.96 22.25 9.63
C VAL A 62 10.75 21.84 8.38
N ALA A 63 11.93 21.25 8.54
CA ALA A 63 12.72 20.74 7.42
C ALA A 63 11.96 19.69 6.61
N ILE A 64 11.29 18.74 7.27
CA ILE A 64 10.47 17.72 6.59
C ILE A 64 9.31 18.37 5.82
N SER A 65 8.66 19.37 6.42
CA SER A 65 7.58 20.13 5.77
C SER A 65 8.07 20.84 4.48
N TYR A 66 9.31 21.34 4.45
CA TYR A 66 9.90 21.91 3.24
C TYR A 66 10.18 20.88 2.14
N THR A 67 10.50 19.64 2.51
CA THR A 67 10.74 18.56 1.53
C THR A 67 9.44 17.94 0.99
N PHE A 68 8.33 18.10 1.71
CA PHE A 68 7.05 17.46 1.39
C PHE A 68 6.51 17.77 -0.02
N PRO A 69 6.61 19.00 -0.58
CA PRO A 69 6.19 19.26 -1.95
C PRO A 69 6.97 18.46 -2.99
N VAL A 70 8.28 18.27 -2.79
CA VAL A 70 9.12 17.46 -3.68
C VAL A 70 8.73 15.99 -3.58
N GLN A 71 8.50 15.50 -2.35
CA GLN A 71 7.99 14.15 -2.10
C GLN A 71 6.68 13.90 -2.88
N ILE A 72 5.70 14.81 -2.78
CA ILE A 72 4.44 14.70 -3.53
C ILE A 72 4.70 14.64 -5.04
N GLY A 73 5.57 15.48 -5.57
CA GLY A 73 5.90 15.50 -7.00
C GLY A 73 6.47 14.18 -7.49
N VAL A 74 7.39 13.57 -6.73
CA VAL A 74 7.98 12.27 -7.06
C VAL A 74 6.93 11.16 -6.98
N PHE A 75 6.13 11.13 -5.91
CA PHE A 75 5.06 10.14 -5.76
C PHE A 75 4.02 10.22 -6.88
N ALA A 76 3.64 11.43 -7.31
CA ALA A 76 2.69 11.61 -8.39
C ALA A 76 3.17 10.98 -9.71
N ILE A 77 4.46 11.11 -10.05
CA ILE A 77 5.03 10.50 -11.25
C ILE A 77 5.07 8.97 -11.11
N LEU A 78 5.55 8.47 -9.96
CA LEU A 78 5.70 7.04 -9.72
C LEU A 78 4.35 6.31 -9.71
N GLU A 79 3.37 6.86 -8.98
CA GLU A 79 2.02 6.29 -8.96
C GLU A 79 1.31 6.45 -10.30
N GLY A 80 1.50 7.57 -11.00
CA GLY A 80 0.95 7.77 -12.34
C GLY A 80 1.43 6.71 -13.33
N VAL A 81 2.74 6.46 -13.38
CA VAL A 81 3.33 5.43 -14.25
C VAL A 81 2.95 4.03 -13.76
N GLY A 82 3.08 3.75 -12.47
CA GLY A 82 2.81 2.45 -11.88
C GLY A 82 1.36 2.00 -12.09
N ASN A 83 0.41 2.86 -11.74
CA ASN A 83 -1.01 2.57 -11.95
C ASN A 83 -1.37 2.51 -13.43
N GLY A 84 -0.78 3.40 -14.26
CA GLY A 84 -0.98 3.39 -15.70
C GLY A 84 -0.58 2.06 -16.35
N MET A 85 0.56 1.48 -15.95
CA MET A 85 1.00 0.17 -16.44
C MET A 85 0.08 -0.98 -16.01
N THR A 86 -0.57 -0.91 -14.85
CA THR A 86 -1.50 -1.96 -14.39
C THR A 86 -2.84 -1.97 -15.14
N SER A 87 -3.16 -0.87 -15.83
CA SER A 87 -4.37 -0.74 -16.65
C SER A 87 -4.20 -1.27 -18.08
N LEU A 88 -2.96 -1.55 -18.51
CA LEU A 88 -2.64 -2.17 -19.81
C LEU A 88 -2.63 -3.70 -19.70
#